data_AF-A0A536C0L0-F1
#
_entry.id   AF-A0A536C0L0-F1
#
_cell.length_a   1.000
_cell.length_b   1.000
_cell.length_c   1.000
_cell.angle_alpha   90.00
_cell.angle_beta   90.00
_cell.angle_gamma   90.00
#
_symmetry.space_group_name_H-M   'P 1'
#
loop_
_entity.id
_entity.type
_entity.pdbx_description
1 polymer ?
#
loop_
_entity_poly.entity_id
_entity_poly.type
_entity_poly.pdbx_seq_one_letter_code
_entity_poly.pdbx_strand_id
1 'polypeptide(L)'
;MLAHEVVFLAGYGTRFGIALADSGHDARWARAVVAVLTLGAVLAVAAGWRLYQLRTLARTLSEGRPGKPLVTGALTMPALRRLVLRRWATLLVSTTVLFVIQENWERLVVGQAPPGLGVLGSPEYPNSLLVILVVTLVVAVIAGLYRWHRDALVARIAAARSRWPRRNDAAPPREPAHFRRPASILGRRRALRAPPALLTV
;
A
#
# COMPACT_ATOMS: atom_id res chain seq x y z
N MET A 1 -9.24 -17.82 14.10
CA MET A 1 -10.70 -17.86 13.87
C MET A 1 -11.04 -18.67 12.61
N LEU A 2 -10.80 -18.22 11.36
CA LEU A 2 -10.91 -19.09 10.16
C LEU A 2 -10.11 -20.40 10.29
N ALA A 3 -8.99 -20.31 10.99
CA ALA A 3 -8.14 -21.45 11.28
C ALA A 3 -8.82 -22.54 12.13
N HIS A 4 -9.69 -22.16 13.06
CA HIS A 4 -10.35 -23.09 13.96
C HIS A 4 -11.52 -23.79 13.24
N GLU A 5 -12.26 -23.06 12.42
CA GLU A 5 -13.36 -23.59 11.60
C GLU A 5 -12.87 -24.57 10.54
N VAL A 6 -11.71 -24.33 9.91
CA VAL A 6 -11.12 -25.27 8.93
C VAL A 6 -10.60 -26.54 9.60
N VAL A 7 -10.03 -26.45 10.81
CA VAL A 7 -9.62 -27.64 11.60
C VAL A 7 -10.83 -28.48 12.00
N PHE A 8 -11.89 -27.83 12.49
CA PHE A 8 -13.11 -28.53 12.91
C PHE A 8 -13.86 -29.13 11.71
N LEU A 9 -13.92 -28.43 10.56
CA LEU A 9 -14.53 -28.95 9.34
C LEU A 9 -13.75 -30.16 8.78
N ALA A 10 -12.42 -30.11 8.80
CA ALA A 10 -11.57 -31.22 8.41
C ALA A 10 -11.63 -32.41 9.38
N GLY A 11 -11.85 -32.16 10.67
CA GLY A 11 -11.96 -33.19 11.71
C GLY A 11 -13.31 -33.87 11.81
N TYR A 12 -14.42 -33.14 11.60
CA TYR A 12 -15.78 -33.63 11.85
C TYR A 12 -16.68 -33.78 10.60
N GLY A 13 -16.23 -33.31 9.43
CA GLY A 13 -16.93 -33.50 8.16
C GLY A 13 -18.39 -33.07 8.17
N THR A 14 -19.32 -33.93 7.71
CA THR A 14 -20.77 -33.64 7.65
C THR A 14 -21.45 -33.51 9.01
N ARG A 15 -20.80 -33.90 10.11
CA ARG A 15 -21.31 -33.71 11.49
C ARG A 15 -20.94 -32.35 12.08
N PHE A 16 -20.36 -31.46 11.28
CA PHE A 16 -20.01 -30.08 11.64
C PHE A 16 -21.09 -29.39 12.48
N GLY A 17 -22.35 -29.42 12.05
CA GLY A 17 -23.44 -28.74 12.76
C GLY A 17 -23.77 -29.33 14.13
N ILE A 18 -23.52 -30.63 14.35
CA ILE A 18 -23.85 -31.33 15.60
C ILE A 18 -22.73 -31.15 16.62
N ALA A 19 -21.47 -31.26 16.20
CA ALA A 19 -20.30 -31.01 17.06
C ALA A 19 -20.18 -29.52 17.48
N LEU A 20 -20.66 -28.59 16.65
CA LEU A 20 -20.72 -27.16 16.97
C LEU A 20 -21.83 -26.85 18.00
N ALA A 21 -22.96 -27.56 17.92
CA ALA A 21 -24.06 -27.43 18.87
C ALA A 21 -23.71 -28.05 20.24
N ASP A 22 -23.02 -29.20 20.26
CA ASP A 22 -22.63 -29.90 21.49
C ASP A 22 -21.45 -29.23 22.23
N SER A 23 -20.64 -28.39 21.55
CA SER A 23 -19.48 -27.69 22.13
C SER A 23 -19.82 -26.34 22.76
N GLY A 24 -21.11 -26.01 22.94
CA GLY A 24 -21.53 -24.80 23.65
C GLY A 24 -21.20 -23.50 22.90
N HIS A 25 -21.12 -23.54 21.56
CA HIS A 25 -21.01 -22.33 20.72
C HIS A 25 -22.33 -21.55 20.75
N ASP A 26 -22.49 -20.76 21.81
CA ASP A 26 -23.66 -19.94 22.10
C ASP A 26 -23.86 -18.79 21.10
N ALA A 27 -24.98 -18.06 21.22
CA ALA A 27 -25.30 -16.92 20.34
C ALA A 27 -24.21 -15.82 20.31
N ARG A 28 -23.32 -15.80 21.31
CA ARG A 28 -22.17 -14.88 21.35
C ARG A 28 -21.09 -15.30 20.35
N TRP A 29 -20.83 -16.60 20.23
CA TRP A 29 -19.92 -17.16 19.23
C TRP A 29 -20.36 -16.86 17.79
N ALA A 30 -21.64 -17.09 17.47
CA ALA A 30 -22.19 -16.81 16.15
C ALA A 30 -22.07 -15.30 15.79
N ARG A 31 -22.31 -14.40 16.74
CA ARG A 31 -22.14 -12.95 16.54
C ARG A 31 -20.70 -12.56 16.25
N ALA A 32 -19.72 -13.19 16.92
CA ALA A 32 -18.31 -12.91 16.68
C ALA A 32 -17.89 -13.33 15.27
N VAL A 33 -18.31 -14.52 14.82
CA VAL A 33 -18.06 -15.01 13.45
C VAL A 33 -18.70 -14.06 12.42
N VAL A 34 -19.98 -13.73 12.58
CA VAL A 34 -20.69 -12.80 11.68
C VAL A 34 -20.02 -11.43 11.66
N ALA A 35 -19.59 -10.89 12.79
CA ALA A 35 -18.88 -9.61 12.85
C ALA A 35 -17.54 -9.65 12.09
N VAL A 36 -16.76 -10.70 12.27
CA VAL A 36 -15.48 -10.88 11.55
C VAL A 36 -15.71 -11.03 10.04
N LEU A 37 -16.70 -11.84 9.64
CA LEU A 37 -17.05 -12.01 8.22
C LEU A 37 -17.57 -10.71 7.60
N THR A 38 -18.43 -9.98 8.30
CA THR A 38 -18.98 -8.70 7.84
C THR A 38 -17.87 -7.67 7.69
N LEU A 39 -16.98 -7.55 8.69
CA LEU A 39 -15.83 -6.65 8.62
C LEU A 39 -14.89 -7.05 7.47
N GLY A 40 -14.63 -8.35 7.31
CA GLY A 40 -13.84 -8.89 6.20
C GLY A 40 -14.44 -8.56 4.84
N ALA A 41 -15.76 -8.72 4.67
CA ALA A 41 -16.48 -8.39 3.45
C ALA A 41 -16.43 -6.90 3.14
N VAL A 42 -16.66 -6.03 4.13
CA VAL A 42 -16.57 -4.56 3.97
C VAL A 42 -15.16 -4.15 3.54
N LEU A 43 -14.12 -4.71 4.18
CA LEU A 43 -12.73 -4.43 3.83
C LEU A 43 -12.39 -4.93 2.42
N ALA A 44 -12.90 -6.10 2.02
CA ALA A 44 -12.72 -6.64 0.68
C ALA A 44 -13.38 -5.78 -0.39
N VAL A 45 -14.62 -5.32 -0.14
CA VAL A 45 -15.34 -4.39 -1.03
C VAL A 45 -14.59 -3.06 -1.14
N ALA A 46 -14.17 -2.47 -0.02
CA ALA A 46 -13.42 -1.23 -0.02
C ALA A 46 -12.06 -1.35 -0.76
N ALA A 47 -11.38 -2.49 -0.59
CA ALA A 47 -10.15 -2.81 -1.31
C ALA A 47 -10.40 -2.93 -2.83
N GLY A 48 -11.42 -3.70 -3.22
CA GLY A 48 -11.82 -3.86 -4.62
C GLY A 48 -12.22 -2.53 -5.27
N TRP A 49 -13.01 -1.72 -4.55
CA TRP A 49 -13.44 -0.40 -4.97
C TRP A 49 -12.25 0.54 -5.18
N ARG A 50 -11.30 0.57 -4.25
CA ARG A 50 -10.07 1.38 -4.38
C ARG A 50 -9.24 0.95 -5.59
N LEU A 51 -9.11 -0.36 -5.85
CA LEU A 51 -8.44 -0.84 -7.06
C LEU A 51 -9.18 -0.47 -8.33
N TYR A 52 -10.51 -0.55 -8.33
CA TYR A 52 -11.34 -0.13 -9.44
C TYR A 52 -11.13 1.35 -9.77
N GLN A 53 -11.23 2.24 -8.76
CA GLN A 53 -10.98 3.68 -8.93
C GLN A 53 -9.56 3.98 -9.44
N LEU A 54 -8.54 3.26 -8.96
CA LEU A 54 -7.17 3.43 -9.44
C LEU A 54 -6.99 2.94 -10.89
N ARG A 55 -7.68 1.85 -11.27
CA ARG A 55 -7.66 1.34 -12.65
C ARG A 55 -8.37 2.28 -13.61
N THR A 56 -9.53 2.81 -13.25
CA THR A 56 -10.26 3.77 -14.09
C THR A 56 -9.45 5.05 -14.27
N LEU A 57 -8.88 5.60 -13.20
CA LEU A 57 -8.02 6.79 -13.28
C LEU A 57 -6.74 6.54 -14.11
N ALA A 58 -6.13 5.37 -14.00
CA ALA A 58 -4.96 5.03 -14.81
C ALA A 58 -5.32 4.88 -16.30
N ARG A 59 -6.52 4.38 -16.64
CA ARG A 59 -7.02 4.26 -18.02
C ARG A 59 -7.30 5.62 -18.64
N THR A 60 -8.05 6.48 -17.95
CA THR A 60 -8.38 7.83 -18.46
C THR A 60 -7.13 8.68 -18.71
N LEU A 61 -6.10 8.56 -17.88
CA LEU A 61 -4.82 9.23 -18.08
C LEU A 61 -3.99 8.63 -19.24
N SER A 62 -4.26 7.38 -19.64
CA SER A 62 -3.53 6.69 -20.72
C SER A 62 -4.18 6.88 -22.09
N GLU A 63 -5.51 6.94 -22.17
CA GLU A 63 -6.28 7.07 -23.42
C GLU A 63 -6.06 8.42 -24.12
N GLY A 64 -5.61 9.45 -23.39
CA GLY A 64 -5.40 10.80 -23.93
C GLY A 64 -4.11 11.04 -24.72
N ARG A 65 -3.13 10.11 -24.78
CA ARG A 65 -1.86 10.35 -25.51
C ARG A 65 -1.21 9.10 -26.11
N PRO A 66 -0.84 9.12 -27.42
CA PRO A 66 0.04 8.12 -28.00
C PRO A 66 1.49 8.38 -27.52
N GLY A 67 2.05 7.48 -26.70
CA GLY A 67 3.43 7.62 -26.28
C GLY A 67 3.89 6.66 -25.18
N LYS A 68 4.76 5.73 -25.58
CA LYS A 68 5.59 4.74 -24.85
C LYS A 68 4.97 4.11 -23.58
N PRO A 69 4.94 2.76 -23.49
CA PRO A 69 4.38 2.03 -22.36
C PRO A 69 4.95 2.58 -21.05
N LEU A 70 4.05 3.10 -20.20
CA LEU A 70 4.37 3.51 -18.83
C LEU A 70 5.06 2.33 -18.14
N VAL A 71 6.18 2.61 -17.46
CA VAL A 71 7.00 1.65 -16.70
C VAL A 71 6.08 0.66 -15.99
N THR A 72 5.95 -0.53 -16.54
CA THR A 72 5.37 -1.67 -15.85
C THR A 72 6.36 -2.00 -14.75
N GLY A 73 6.03 -1.63 -13.52
CA GLY A 73 6.75 -2.11 -12.33
C GLY A 73 6.58 -3.61 -12.24
N ALA A 74 7.35 -4.35 -13.04
CA ALA A 74 7.29 -5.79 -13.12
C ALA A 74 7.57 -6.34 -11.73
N LEU A 75 6.63 -7.11 -11.20
CA LEU A 75 6.81 -7.79 -9.94
C LEU A 75 7.92 -8.83 -10.14
N THR A 76 9.11 -8.54 -9.65
CA THR A 76 10.15 -9.57 -9.63
C THR A 76 9.81 -10.56 -8.51
N MET A 77 9.97 -11.85 -8.78
CA MET A 77 9.67 -12.91 -7.82
C MET A 77 10.41 -12.74 -6.47
N PRO A 78 11.67 -12.26 -6.43
CA PRO A 78 12.35 -11.91 -5.18
C PRO A 78 11.68 -10.78 -4.39
N ALA A 79 11.15 -9.76 -5.07
CA ALA A 79 10.46 -8.64 -4.42
C ALA A 79 9.12 -9.07 -3.83
N LEU A 80 8.34 -9.89 -4.57
CA LEU A 80 7.12 -10.49 -4.05
C LEU A 80 7.41 -11.35 -2.82
N ARG A 81 8.41 -12.24 -2.92
CA ARG A 81 8.80 -13.13 -1.81
C ARG A 81 9.14 -12.33 -0.56
N ARG A 82 9.94 -11.27 -0.68
CA ARG A 82 10.33 -10.43 0.47
C ARG A 82 9.12 -9.71 1.09
N LEU A 83 8.21 -9.18 0.27
CA LEU A 83 6.99 -8.52 0.74
C LEU A 83 6.07 -9.49 1.48
N VAL A 84 5.87 -10.68 0.92
CA VAL A 84 5.03 -11.73 1.51
C VAL A 84 5.65 -12.25 2.80
N LEU A 85 6.94 -12.62 2.81
CA LEU A 85 7.60 -13.18 4.00
C LEU A 85 7.61 -12.21 5.18
N ARG A 86 7.95 -10.93 4.95
CA ARG A 86 7.95 -9.94 6.03
C ARG A 86 6.55 -9.77 6.62
N ARG A 87 5.52 -9.72 5.77
CA ARG A 87 4.13 -9.56 6.22
C ARG A 87 3.62 -10.81 6.93
N TRP A 88 3.96 -11.97 6.39
CA TRP A 88 3.62 -13.26 6.95
C TRP A 88 4.22 -13.42 8.34
N ALA A 89 5.51 -13.12 8.53
CA ALA A 89 6.15 -13.17 9.84
C ALA A 89 5.42 -12.27 10.88
N THR A 90 5.07 -11.03 10.50
CA THR A 90 4.29 -10.15 11.38
C THR A 90 2.91 -10.71 11.71
N LEU A 91 2.18 -11.21 10.72
CA LEU A 91 0.85 -11.79 10.91
C LEU A 91 0.90 -13.07 11.75
N LEU A 92 1.87 -13.93 11.50
CA LEU A 92 2.11 -15.15 12.25
C LEU A 92 2.35 -14.83 13.73
N VAL A 93 3.33 -13.97 14.02
CA VAL A 93 3.65 -13.57 15.40
C VAL A 93 2.45 -12.93 16.10
N SER A 94 1.82 -11.94 15.47
CA SER A 94 0.67 -11.25 16.08
C SER A 94 -0.53 -12.18 16.30
N THR A 95 -0.84 -13.06 15.34
CA THR A 95 -1.96 -14.00 15.47
C THR A 95 -1.69 -15.04 16.54
N THR A 96 -0.46 -15.56 16.62
CA THR A 96 -0.06 -16.49 17.69
C THR A 96 -0.15 -15.84 19.07
N VAL A 97 0.33 -14.60 19.22
CA VAL A 97 0.23 -13.87 20.49
C VAL A 97 -1.22 -13.63 20.89
N LEU A 98 -2.07 -13.19 19.95
CA LEU A 98 -3.50 -13.00 20.22
C LEU A 98 -4.19 -14.31 20.61
N PHE A 99 -3.86 -15.41 19.93
CA PHE A 99 -4.39 -16.74 20.27
C PHE A 99 -4.02 -17.15 21.69
N VAL A 100 -2.75 -16.99 22.07
CA VAL A 100 -2.30 -17.29 23.45
C VAL A 100 -3.07 -16.43 24.45
N ILE A 101 -3.16 -15.12 24.22
CA ILE A 101 -3.88 -14.21 25.14
C ILE A 101 -5.35 -14.63 25.27
N GLN A 102 -6.03 -14.90 24.15
CA GLN A 102 -7.44 -15.30 24.15
C GLN A 102 -7.67 -16.61 24.90
N GLU A 103 -6.86 -17.64 24.66
CA GLU A 103 -7.02 -18.92 25.37
C GLU A 103 -6.83 -18.75 26.88
N ASN A 104 -5.78 -18.03 27.28
CA ASN A 104 -5.50 -17.80 28.69
C ASN A 104 -6.61 -17.02 29.38
N TRP A 105 -7.16 -16.02 28.68
CA TRP A 105 -8.28 -15.24 29.17
C TRP A 105 -9.54 -16.10 29.34
N GLU A 106 -9.88 -16.93 28.36
CA GLU A 106 -11.04 -17.81 28.44
C GLU A 106 -10.94 -18.79 29.60
N ARG A 107 -9.77 -19.40 29.82
CA ARG A 107 -9.52 -20.30 30.97
C ARG A 107 -9.71 -19.58 32.30
N LEU A 108 -9.17 -18.36 32.42
CA LEU A 108 -9.31 -17.55 33.62
C LEU A 108 -10.78 -17.20 33.92
N VAL A 109 -11.55 -16.84 32.89
CA VAL A 109 -12.98 -16.49 33.03
C VAL A 109 -13.82 -17.69 33.49
N VAL A 110 -13.45 -18.90 33.10
CA VAL A 110 -14.12 -20.13 33.57
C VAL A 110 -13.52 -20.71 34.86
N GLY A 111 -12.63 -19.97 35.54
CA GLY A 111 -12.03 -20.36 36.81
C GLY A 111 -10.95 -21.44 36.72
N GLN A 112 -10.44 -21.72 35.52
CA GLN A 112 -9.36 -22.67 35.29
C GLN A 112 -7.98 -21.98 35.29
N ALA A 113 -6.93 -22.74 35.58
CA ALA A 113 -5.58 -22.24 35.50
C ALA A 113 -5.20 -21.90 34.04
N PRO A 114 -4.61 -20.71 33.79
CA PRO A 114 -4.19 -20.32 32.45
C PRO A 114 -3.01 -21.21 31.97
N PRO A 115 -3.10 -21.82 30.77
CA PRO A 115 -2.07 -22.73 30.26
C PRO A 115 -0.79 -22.00 29.80
N GLY A 116 -0.77 -20.66 29.81
CA GLY A 116 0.33 -19.84 29.33
C GLY A 116 0.64 -20.12 27.86
N LEU A 117 1.93 -20.29 27.56
CA LEU A 117 2.41 -20.69 26.23
C LEU A 117 2.15 -22.17 25.91
N GLY A 118 1.76 -22.98 26.91
CA GLY A 118 1.49 -24.41 26.75
C GLY A 118 0.35 -24.71 25.78
N VAL A 119 -0.54 -23.75 25.53
CA VAL A 119 -1.62 -23.87 24.53
C VAL A 119 -1.11 -24.18 23.12
N LEU A 120 0.09 -23.71 22.75
CA LEU A 120 0.62 -23.86 21.40
C LEU A 120 0.98 -25.31 21.04
N GLY A 121 1.18 -26.17 22.04
CA GLY A 121 1.44 -27.60 21.88
C GLY A 121 0.41 -28.47 22.58
N SER A 122 -0.73 -27.91 22.99
CA SER A 122 -1.73 -28.65 23.75
C SER A 122 -2.39 -29.73 22.87
N PRO A 123 -2.59 -30.95 23.41
CA PRO A 123 -3.40 -31.98 22.77
C PRO A 123 -4.84 -31.55 22.49
N GLU A 124 -5.35 -30.53 23.19
CA GLU A 124 -6.68 -29.97 22.97
C GLU A 124 -6.78 -29.22 21.62
N TYR A 125 -5.64 -28.74 21.09
CA TYR A 125 -5.58 -27.98 19.84
C TYR A 125 -4.43 -28.43 18.91
N PRO A 126 -4.43 -29.70 18.48
CA PRO A 126 -3.27 -30.32 17.83
C PRO A 126 -2.89 -29.65 16.50
N ASN A 127 -3.83 -28.96 15.86
CA ASN A 127 -3.62 -28.30 14.57
C ASN A 127 -3.56 -26.76 14.65
N SER A 128 -3.64 -26.16 15.84
CA SER A 128 -3.72 -24.69 16.00
C SER A 128 -2.58 -23.96 15.31
N LEU A 129 -1.33 -24.39 15.54
CA LEU A 129 -0.14 -23.81 14.92
C LEU A 129 -0.15 -23.96 13.40
N LEU A 130 -0.47 -25.14 12.88
CA LEU A 130 -0.55 -25.40 11.44
C LEU A 130 -1.54 -24.43 10.79
N VAL A 131 -2.68 -24.20 11.42
CA VAL A 131 -3.72 -23.41 10.76
C VAL A 131 -3.51 -21.92 10.96
N ILE A 132 -2.90 -21.47 12.07
CA ILE A 132 -2.35 -20.10 12.15
C ILE A 132 -1.32 -19.89 11.04
N LEU A 133 -0.39 -20.84 10.84
CA LEU A 133 0.64 -20.78 9.81
C LEU A 133 0.04 -20.60 8.41
N VAL A 134 -0.92 -21.46 8.05
CA VAL A 134 -1.56 -21.48 6.72
C VAL A 134 -2.42 -20.24 6.50
N VAL A 135 -3.28 -19.89 7.45
CA VAL A 135 -4.19 -18.73 7.30
C VAL A 135 -3.39 -17.43 7.21
N THR A 136 -2.38 -17.25 8.07
CA THR A 136 -1.55 -16.04 8.01
C THR A 136 -0.75 -15.97 6.70
N LEU A 137 -0.33 -17.12 6.14
CA LEU A 137 0.34 -17.17 4.84
C LEU A 137 -0.60 -16.72 3.71
N VAL A 138 -1.81 -17.29 3.65
CA VAL A 138 -2.82 -16.93 2.64
C VAL A 138 -3.15 -15.43 2.71
N VAL A 139 -3.39 -14.91 3.92
CA VAL A 139 -3.65 -13.48 4.12
C VAL A 139 -2.45 -12.63 3.71
N ALA A 140 -1.22 -13.05 4.02
CA ALA A 140 -0.02 -12.34 3.61
C ALA A 140 0.16 -12.30 2.09
N VAL A 141 -0.14 -13.40 1.39
CA VAL A 141 -0.12 -13.47 -0.08
C VAL A 141 -1.14 -12.50 -0.67
N ILE A 142 -2.39 -12.57 -0.23
CA ILE A 142 -3.47 -11.68 -0.71
C ILE A 142 -3.11 -10.21 -0.47
N ALA A 143 -2.68 -9.87 0.76
CA ALA A 143 -2.28 -8.52 1.10
C ALA A 143 -1.05 -8.04 0.29
N GLY A 144 -0.09 -8.93 0.06
CA GLY A 144 1.09 -8.66 -0.76
C GLY A 144 0.72 -8.33 -2.21
N LEU A 145 -0.11 -9.19 -2.83
CA LEU A 145 -0.61 -8.99 -4.19
C LEU A 145 -1.44 -7.72 -4.32
N TYR A 146 -2.35 -7.47 -3.36
CA TYR A 146 -3.16 -6.26 -3.32
C TYR A 146 -2.29 -4.99 -3.26
N ARG A 147 -1.31 -4.95 -2.33
CA ARG A 147 -0.44 -3.79 -2.17
C ARG A 147 0.41 -3.56 -3.42
N TRP A 148 0.96 -4.62 -4.00
CA TRP A 148 1.70 -4.50 -5.25
C TRP A 148 0.84 -3.91 -6.37
N HIS A 149 -0.39 -4.45 -6.56
CA HIS A 149 -1.28 -3.98 -7.63
C HIS A 149 -1.65 -2.51 -7.41
N ARG A 150 -1.90 -2.11 -6.15
CA ARG A 150 -2.15 -0.72 -5.77
C ARG A 150 -0.95 0.17 -6.08
N ASP A 151 0.24 -0.21 -5.63
CA ASP A 151 1.45 0.61 -5.76
C ASP A 151 1.86 0.75 -7.23
N ALA A 152 1.68 -0.30 -8.05
CA ALA A 152 1.87 -0.24 -9.50
C ALA A 152 0.90 0.74 -10.17
N LEU A 153 -0.39 0.75 -9.79
CA LEU A 153 -1.35 1.72 -10.33
C LEU A 153 -1.03 3.15 -9.90
N VAL A 154 -0.67 3.35 -8.63
CA VAL A 154 -0.27 4.67 -8.10
C VAL A 154 0.98 5.18 -8.81
N ALA A 155 1.99 4.32 -9.04
CA ALA A 155 3.20 4.68 -9.77
C ALA A 155 2.88 5.06 -11.23
N ARG A 156 1.97 4.35 -11.90
CA ARG A 156 1.49 4.70 -13.25
C ARG A 156 0.81 6.07 -13.28
N ILE A 157 -0.08 6.34 -12.32
CA ILE A 157 -0.76 7.65 -12.20
C ILE A 157 0.25 8.76 -11.94
N ALA A 158 1.22 8.54 -11.04
CA ALA A 158 2.27 9.51 -10.73
C ALA A 158 3.17 9.80 -11.94
N ALA A 159 3.59 8.78 -12.69
CA ALA A 159 4.38 8.92 -13.91
C ALA A 159 3.58 9.59 -15.04
N ALA A 160 2.28 9.34 -15.16
CA ALA A 160 1.43 10.05 -16.11
C ALA A 160 1.30 11.53 -15.74
N ARG A 161 1.18 11.85 -14.45
CA ARG A 161 1.14 13.25 -13.95
C ARG A 161 2.46 13.98 -14.13
N SER A 162 3.60 13.35 -13.92
CA SER A 162 4.92 14.01 -14.10
C SER A 162 5.24 14.34 -15.56
N ARG A 163 4.61 13.65 -16.52
CA ARG A 163 4.68 13.99 -17.96
C ARG A 163 3.80 15.18 -18.35
N TRP A 164 2.95 15.68 -17.44
CA TRP A 164 2.24 16.92 -17.65
C TRP A 164 3.23 18.07 -17.37
N PRO A 165 3.50 18.97 -18.33
CA PRO A 165 4.31 20.14 -18.05
C PRO A 165 3.68 20.86 -16.87
N ARG A 166 4.41 21.05 -15.76
CA ARG A 166 3.93 21.95 -14.72
C ARG A 166 3.69 23.27 -15.43
N ARG A 167 2.44 23.75 -15.43
CA ARG A 167 2.06 25.05 -16.00
C ARG A 167 2.84 26.23 -15.37
N ASN A 168 3.67 25.94 -14.36
CA ASN A 168 4.52 26.85 -13.61
C ASN A 168 6.01 26.76 -13.96
N ASP A 169 6.43 25.98 -14.96
CA ASP A 169 7.68 26.30 -15.65
C ASP A 169 7.37 27.53 -16.50
N ALA A 170 7.35 28.66 -15.79
CA ALA A 170 7.19 29.99 -16.33
C ALA A 170 8.08 30.08 -17.57
N ALA A 171 7.50 30.61 -18.64
CA ALA A 171 8.27 31.08 -19.78
C ALA A 171 9.55 31.74 -19.26
N PRO A 172 10.73 31.45 -19.87
CA PRO A 172 11.96 32.15 -19.48
C PRO A 172 11.61 33.64 -19.38
N PRO A 173 12.09 34.37 -18.34
CA PRO A 173 11.81 35.79 -18.22
C PRO A 173 12.07 36.39 -19.59
N ARG A 174 11.03 36.94 -20.25
CA ARG A 174 11.26 37.72 -21.46
C ARG A 174 12.28 38.76 -21.00
N GLU A 175 13.50 38.67 -21.52
CA GLU A 175 14.50 39.70 -21.29
C GLU A 175 13.76 41.02 -21.53
N PRO A 176 13.75 41.94 -20.56
CA PRO A 176 13.13 43.23 -20.78
C PRO A 176 13.80 43.77 -22.03
N ALA A 177 13.02 43.97 -23.10
CA ALA A 177 13.51 44.56 -24.32
C ALA A 177 14.32 45.79 -23.89
N HIS A 178 15.64 45.72 -24.03
CA HIS A 178 16.50 46.81 -23.65
C HIS A 178 16.00 48.00 -24.45
N PHE A 179 15.27 48.89 -23.80
CA PHE A 179 14.88 50.17 -24.35
C PHE A 179 16.21 50.89 -24.57
N ARG A 180 16.74 50.76 -25.78
CA ARG A 180 17.90 51.51 -26.23
C ARG A 180 17.44 52.95 -26.22
N ARG A 181 17.71 53.67 -25.13
CA ARG A 181 17.46 55.12 -25.06
C ARG A 181 18.10 55.74 -26.30
N PRO A 182 17.36 56.47 -27.15
CA PRO A 182 17.98 57.21 -28.23
C PRO A 182 18.95 58.20 -27.59
N ALA A 183 20.23 58.10 -27.96
CA ALA A 183 21.25 59.02 -27.51
C ALA A 183 20.83 60.44 -27.92
N SER A 184 20.69 61.33 -26.94
CA SER A 184 20.26 62.70 -27.22
C SER A 184 21.29 63.37 -28.13
N ILE A 185 20.82 63.95 -29.23
CA ILE A 185 21.63 64.69 -30.23
C ILE A 185 22.26 65.98 -29.65
N LEU A 186 21.93 66.34 -28.40
CA LEU A 186 22.40 67.58 -27.75
C LEU A 186 23.82 67.48 -27.12
N GLY A 187 24.42 66.29 -27.02
CA GLY A 187 25.76 66.12 -26.42
C GLY A 187 26.96 66.30 -27.36
N ARG A 188 26.73 66.51 -28.67
CA ARG A 188 27.77 66.41 -29.71
C ARG A 188 28.48 67.73 -30.04
N ARG A 189 28.78 68.57 -29.04
CA ARG A 189 29.42 69.89 -29.26
C ARG A 189 30.76 70.14 -28.53
N ARG A 190 31.40 69.14 -27.91
CA ARG A 190 32.73 69.33 -27.28
C ARG A 190 33.71 68.16 -27.46
N ALA A 191 33.91 67.71 -28.70
CA ALA A 191 34.91 66.65 -28.98
C ALA A 191 35.75 66.89 -30.25
N LEU A 192 36.00 68.15 -30.62
CA LEU A 192 36.97 68.49 -31.66
C LEU A 192 37.86 69.64 -31.17
N ARG A 193 38.73 69.37 -30.19
CA ARG A 193 40.01 70.08 -30.09
C ARG A 193 41.04 69.21 -30.81
N ALA A 194 41.66 69.77 -31.84
CA ALA A 194 42.76 69.13 -32.54
C ALA A 194 43.99 69.00 -31.62
N PRO A 195 44.77 67.93 -31.70
CA PRO A 195 46.08 67.84 -31.05
C PRO A 195 47.07 68.83 -31.71
N PRO A 196 48.05 69.38 -30.97
CA PRO A 196 49.05 70.29 -31.52
C PRO A 196 49.97 69.54 -32.49
N ALA A 197 50.29 70.19 -33.61
CA ALA A 197 51.30 69.71 -34.56
C ALA A 197 52.69 69.89 -33.94
N LEU A 198 53.40 68.78 -33.74
CA LEU A 198 54.84 68.82 -33.49
C LEU A 198 55.55 69.05 -34.83
N LEU A 199 56.13 70.24 -34.97
CA LEU A 199 57.05 70.58 -36.05
C LEU A 199 58.37 69.81 -35.84
N THR A 200 58.78 69.08 -36.89
CA THR A 200 60.08 68.41 -37.01
C THR A 200 61.18 69.39 -37.37
N VAL A 201 62.39 69.16 -36.86
CA VAL A 201 63.66 69.37 -37.58
C VAL A 201 64.47 68.10 -37.42
#